data_AF-A0A6F8V9L8-F1
#
_entry.id   AF-A0A6F8V9L8-F1
#
_cell.length_a   1.000
_cell.length_b   1.000
_cell.length_c   1.000
_cell.angle_alpha   90.00
_cell.angle_beta   90.00
_cell.angle_gamma   90.00
#
_symmetry.space_group_name_H-M   'P 1'
#
loop_
_entity.id
_entity.type
_entity.pdbx_description
1 polymer ?
#
loop_
_entity_poly.entity_id
_entity_poly.type
_entity_poly.pdbx_seq_one_letter_code
_entity_poly.pdbx_strand_id
1 'polypeptide(L)'
;MMQLESLLGLRLTRIEVCEAWGKALPKRDTPSWGLSAALAMDFGEGGNAVSLICTSPLRYLSHQQGTMFGLASGTSVSLGYRVTVCESADALTLKYLTTSTQAGVPHWSPWRKVVQPAIGQILINVGVTANQRMAQGQGWGIELNFASGQNLRLSYRADLDGNIELAAPGENFRLEQITVQHPDQDFGWLHPAAPLNFILDDQVWPSAQVAHWPHTLRKALQSHHEPDSVYRQTMLRALLARFRQRPLHLLRLLALRYPVQVKDVPDGLIQEVATALRKDSLAGLVR
;
A
#
# COMPACT_ATOMS: atom_id res chain seq x y z
N MET A 1 9.80 1.77 -25.64
CA MET A 1 9.65 1.56 -24.18
C MET A 1 10.76 0.59 -23.77
N MET A 2 11.58 0.93 -22.78
CA MET A 2 12.64 0.02 -22.32
C MET A 2 12.04 -1.21 -21.64
N GLN A 3 12.72 -2.34 -21.77
CA GLN A 3 12.31 -3.64 -21.23
C GLN A 3 13.17 -3.99 -20.01
N LEU A 4 12.76 -4.98 -19.21
CA LEU A 4 13.52 -5.37 -18.00
C LEU A 4 14.93 -5.84 -18.36
N GLU A 5 15.08 -6.48 -19.52
CA GLU A 5 16.32 -7.02 -20.06
C GLU A 5 17.38 -5.93 -20.29
N SER A 6 16.98 -4.66 -20.43
CA SER A 6 17.94 -3.55 -20.54
C SER A 6 18.73 -3.29 -19.25
N LEU A 7 18.33 -3.90 -18.14
CA LEU A 7 19.03 -3.82 -16.86
C LEU A 7 20.18 -4.84 -16.76
N LEU A 8 20.21 -5.86 -17.62
CA LEU A 8 21.21 -6.94 -17.56
C LEU A 8 22.62 -6.41 -17.80
N GLY A 9 23.58 -6.91 -17.02
CA GLY A 9 24.97 -6.48 -17.07
C GLY A 9 25.25 -5.14 -16.39
N LEU A 10 24.22 -4.41 -15.95
CA LEU A 10 24.39 -3.16 -15.22
C LEU A 10 24.57 -3.39 -13.72
N ARG A 11 25.36 -2.53 -13.08
CA ARG A 11 25.58 -2.52 -11.63
C ARG A 11 24.41 -1.82 -10.95
N LEU A 12 23.79 -2.43 -9.94
CA LEU A 12 22.81 -1.77 -9.08
C LEU A 12 23.54 -0.71 -8.23
N THR A 13 23.20 0.56 -8.37
CA THR A 13 23.89 1.67 -7.68
C THR A 13 23.06 2.26 -6.55
N ARG A 14 21.73 2.17 -6.62
CA ARG A 14 20.85 2.76 -5.61
C ARG A 14 19.51 2.03 -5.52
N ILE A 15 18.98 1.93 -4.32
CA ILE A 15 17.57 1.60 -4.07
C ILE A 15 16.95 2.72 -3.23
N GLU A 16 15.79 3.19 -3.67
CA GLU A 16 14.96 4.17 -2.95
C GLU A 16 13.53 3.64 -2.79
N VAL A 17 12.88 3.98 -1.69
CA VAL A 17 11.50 3.59 -1.38
C VAL A 17 10.66 4.78 -0.97
N CYS A 18 9.37 4.75 -1.26
CA CYS A 18 8.39 5.76 -0.87
C CYS A 18 7.30 5.12 0.01
N GLU A 19 6.89 5.81 1.07
CA GLU A 19 5.90 5.34 2.06
C GLU A 19 6.16 3.90 2.55
N ALA A 20 7.42 3.63 2.89
CA ALA A 20 7.80 2.37 3.51
C ALA A 20 7.13 2.23 4.89
N TRP A 21 6.61 1.04 5.19
CA TRP A 21 6.06 0.75 6.52
C TRP A 21 7.18 0.77 7.55
N GLY A 22 7.25 1.86 8.32
CA GLY A 22 8.34 2.11 9.26
C GLY A 22 7.91 2.14 10.73
N LYS A 23 6.70 2.65 11.03
CA LYS A 23 6.22 2.83 12.41
C LYS A 23 5.27 1.73 12.88
N ALA A 24 4.62 1.03 11.95
CA ALA A 24 3.57 0.05 12.25
C ALA A 24 4.08 -1.40 12.37
N LEU A 25 5.35 -1.66 12.06
CA LEU A 25 5.92 -3.00 12.15
C LEU A 25 6.63 -3.20 13.51
N PRO A 26 6.46 -4.37 14.17
CA PRO A 26 7.29 -4.73 15.31
C PRO A 26 8.77 -4.59 14.94
N LYS A 27 9.61 -4.09 15.86
CA LYS A 27 11.07 -4.13 15.69
C LYS A 27 11.46 -5.59 15.45
N ARG A 28 11.83 -5.94 14.22
CA ARG A 28 12.41 -7.25 13.90
C ARG A 28 13.92 -7.13 13.96
N ASP A 29 14.57 -8.17 14.47
CA ASP A 29 16.03 -8.33 14.48
C ASP A 29 16.59 -8.51 13.06
N THR A 30 15.75 -8.93 12.12
CA THR A 30 16.06 -8.98 10.69
C THR A 30 15.39 -7.81 9.98
N PRO A 31 16.11 -7.08 9.12
CA PRO A 31 15.56 -5.91 8.49
C PRO A 31 14.45 -6.31 7.51
N SER A 32 13.21 -5.91 7.81
CA SER A 32 12.13 -5.97 6.83
C SER A 32 12.36 -4.87 5.79
N TRP A 33 13.27 -5.13 4.85
CA TRP A 33 13.65 -4.17 3.80
C TRP A 33 12.52 -3.85 2.81
N GLY A 34 11.38 -4.54 2.88
CA GLY A 34 10.64 -4.79 1.66
C GLY A 34 9.40 -3.96 1.38
N LEU A 35 8.61 -3.57 2.38
CA LEU A 35 7.24 -3.09 2.13
C LEU A 35 7.19 -1.59 1.91
N SER A 36 6.90 -1.18 0.68
CA SER A 36 6.72 0.22 0.33
C SER A 36 5.62 0.41 -0.69
N ALA A 37 5.05 1.61 -0.74
CA ALA A 37 4.07 1.94 -1.76
C ALA A 37 4.72 2.08 -3.14
N ALA A 38 5.95 2.58 -3.18
CA ALA A 38 6.76 2.63 -4.39
C ALA A 38 8.22 2.30 -4.08
N LEU A 39 8.91 1.82 -5.11
CA LEU A 39 10.30 1.42 -5.07
C LEU A 39 10.99 1.82 -6.37
N ALA A 40 12.24 2.25 -6.28
CA ALA A 40 13.08 2.58 -7.41
C ALA A 40 14.45 1.93 -7.23
N MET A 41 14.94 1.28 -8.29
CA MET A 41 16.29 0.75 -8.36
C MET A 41 17.01 1.39 -9.54
N ASP A 42 18.16 2.00 -9.29
CA ASP A 42 18.98 2.60 -10.35
C ASP A 42 20.15 1.68 -10.67
N PHE A 43 20.39 1.49 -11.96
CA PHE A 43 21.41 0.62 -12.52
C PHE A 43 22.33 1.40 -13.44
N GLY A 44 23.64 1.14 -13.33
CA GLY A 44 24.68 1.84 -14.07
C GLY A 44 25.04 3.21 -13.48
N GLU A 45 25.97 3.88 -14.15
CA GLU A 45 26.50 5.20 -13.77
C GLU A 45 26.54 6.13 -15.00
N GLY A 46 26.52 7.43 -14.76
CA GLY A 46 26.62 8.44 -15.82
C GLY A 46 25.38 8.55 -16.72
N GLY A 47 25.58 8.99 -17.96
CA GLY A 47 24.50 9.33 -18.91
C GLY A 47 23.67 8.15 -19.41
N ASN A 48 24.08 6.91 -19.15
CA ASN A 48 23.38 5.69 -19.57
C ASN A 48 22.72 4.95 -18.40
N ALA A 49 22.61 5.59 -17.23
CA ALA A 49 22.00 4.96 -16.06
C ALA A 49 20.49 4.73 -16.30
N VAL A 50 20.01 3.53 -15.94
CA VAL A 50 18.62 3.09 -16.15
C VAL A 50 17.96 2.85 -14.79
N SER A 51 16.72 3.29 -14.63
CA SER A 51 15.93 3.09 -13.42
C SER A 51 14.79 2.12 -13.67
N LEU A 52 14.62 1.18 -12.75
CA LEU A 52 13.41 0.39 -12.55
C LEU A 52 12.56 1.08 -11.48
N ILE A 53 11.37 1.56 -11.85
CA ILE A 53 10.41 2.15 -10.92
C ILE A 53 9.20 1.23 -10.81
N CYS A 54 8.80 0.95 -9.58
CA CYS A 54 7.63 0.16 -9.23
C CYS A 54 6.70 1.00 -8.36
N THR A 55 5.42 1.09 -8.70
CA THR A 55 4.44 1.89 -7.95
C THR A 55 3.13 1.14 -7.72
N SER A 56 2.57 1.31 -6.52
CA SER A 56 1.28 0.73 -6.13
C SER A 56 0.11 1.49 -6.76
N PRO A 57 -0.73 0.82 -7.57
CA PRO A 57 -1.96 1.42 -8.07
C PRO A 57 -2.96 1.74 -6.96
N LEU A 58 -2.92 0.99 -5.86
CA LEU A 58 -3.83 1.19 -4.73
C LEU A 58 -3.60 2.51 -4.01
N ARG A 59 -2.38 3.06 -4.09
CA ARG A 59 -2.00 4.29 -3.39
C ARG A 59 -1.85 5.48 -4.31
N TYR A 60 -1.41 5.29 -5.55
CA TYR A 60 -1.05 6.39 -6.43
C TYR A 60 -2.00 6.62 -7.60
N LEU A 61 -2.98 5.75 -7.83
CA LEU A 61 -3.78 5.79 -9.07
C LEU A 61 -5.28 5.73 -8.81
N SER A 62 -6.02 6.49 -9.62
CA SER A 62 -7.49 6.39 -9.70
C SER A 62 -7.94 5.05 -10.27
N HIS A 63 -7.12 4.42 -11.13
CA HIS A 63 -7.38 3.12 -11.73
C HIS A 63 -6.40 2.06 -11.21
N GLN A 64 -6.96 0.97 -10.68
CA GLN A 64 -6.24 -0.14 -10.03
C GLN A 64 -5.53 -1.09 -11.02
N GLN A 65 -5.17 -0.61 -12.21
CA GLN A 65 -4.52 -1.43 -13.24
C GLN A 65 -2.99 -1.41 -13.04
N GLY A 66 -2.45 -2.60 -12.73
CA GLY A 66 -1.02 -2.87 -12.72
C GLY A 66 -0.48 -3.22 -14.11
N THR A 67 0.81 -3.53 -14.19
CA THR A 67 1.49 -3.96 -15.42
C THR A 67 1.05 -5.37 -15.82
N MET A 68 0.65 -5.52 -17.08
CA MET A 68 0.50 -6.81 -17.75
C MET A 68 1.82 -7.16 -18.42
N PHE A 69 2.33 -8.36 -18.16
CA PHE A 69 3.58 -8.85 -18.71
C PHE A 69 3.34 -10.06 -19.61
N GLY A 70 3.92 -10.07 -20.81
CA GLY A 70 3.84 -11.20 -21.72
C GLY A 70 4.92 -12.24 -21.41
N LEU A 71 4.52 -13.49 -21.23
CA LEU A 71 5.45 -14.61 -21.03
C LEU A 71 5.85 -15.22 -22.38
N ALA A 72 6.99 -15.92 -22.41
CA ALA A 72 7.46 -16.65 -23.59
C ALA A 72 6.46 -17.72 -24.08
N SER A 73 5.58 -18.23 -23.20
CA SER A 73 4.47 -19.12 -23.55
C SER A 73 3.36 -18.47 -24.39
N GLY A 74 3.41 -17.15 -24.61
CA GLY A 74 2.36 -16.38 -25.28
C GLY A 74 1.21 -15.94 -24.37
N THR A 75 1.21 -16.37 -23.11
CA THR A 75 0.23 -15.92 -22.10
C THR A 75 0.66 -14.61 -21.45
N SER A 76 -0.30 -13.78 -21.05
CA SER A 76 -0.02 -12.58 -20.24
C SER A 76 -0.36 -12.80 -18.77
N VAL A 77 0.39 -12.15 -17.88
CA VAL A 77 0.21 -12.21 -16.43
C VAL A 77 0.19 -10.81 -15.85
N SER A 78 -0.58 -10.62 -14.77
CA SER A 78 -0.61 -9.36 -14.06
C SER A 78 0.39 -9.38 -12.89
N LEU A 79 1.20 -8.33 -12.79
CA LEU A 79 2.05 -8.11 -11.62
C LEU A 79 1.29 -7.46 -10.45
N GLY A 80 0.12 -6.88 -10.69
CA GLY A 80 -0.66 -6.15 -9.68
C GLY A 80 -0.14 -4.76 -9.31
N TYR A 81 1.12 -4.44 -9.62
CA TYR A 81 1.72 -3.11 -9.52
C TYR A 81 2.21 -2.59 -10.87
N ARG A 82 2.45 -1.29 -10.97
CA ARG A 82 3.03 -0.70 -12.19
C ARG A 82 4.54 -0.81 -12.17
N VAL A 83 5.09 -1.14 -13.33
CA VAL A 83 6.51 -1.25 -13.60
C VAL A 83 6.87 -0.34 -14.76
N THR A 84 7.85 0.52 -14.55
CA THR A 84 8.41 1.40 -15.57
C THR A 84 9.93 1.23 -15.58
N VAL A 85 10.51 0.96 -16.74
CA VAL A 85 11.95 1.03 -16.98
C VAL A 85 12.21 2.29 -17.81
N CYS A 86 13.04 3.19 -17.30
CA CYS A 86 13.31 4.48 -17.93
C CYS A 86 14.76 4.91 -17.70
N GLU A 87 15.20 5.96 -18.37
CA GLU A 87 16.50 6.56 -18.07
C GLU A 87 16.45 7.20 -16.67
N SER A 88 17.59 7.24 -15.98
CA SER A 88 17.66 7.79 -14.62
C SER A 88 17.32 9.28 -14.56
N ALA A 89 17.50 10.01 -15.67
CA ALA A 89 17.07 11.40 -15.79
C ALA A 89 15.53 11.53 -15.71
N ASP A 90 14.81 10.67 -16.42
CA ASP A 90 13.33 10.63 -16.43
C ASP A 90 12.75 10.11 -15.12
N ALA A 91 13.50 9.25 -14.43
CA ALA A 91 13.11 8.66 -13.16
C ALA A 91 12.76 9.71 -12.11
N LEU A 92 13.45 10.85 -12.10
CA LEU A 92 13.19 11.95 -11.18
C LEU A 92 11.78 12.53 -11.36
N THR A 93 11.35 12.74 -12.61
CA THR A 93 10.01 13.22 -12.94
C THR A 93 8.95 12.22 -12.48
N LEU A 94 9.18 10.93 -12.70
CA LEU A 94 8.26 9.87 -12.26
C LEU A 94 8.17 9.80 -10.73
N LYS A 95 9.30 9.88 -10.03
CA LYS A 95 9.35 9.97 -8.56
C LYS A 95 8.59 11.20 -8.05
N TYR A 96 8.72 12.34 -8.72
CA TYR A 96 7.96 13.55 -8.37
C TYR A 96 6.45 13.35 -8.53
N LEU A 97 5.99 12.80 -9.67
CA LEU A 97 4.57 12.53 -9.92
C LEU A 97 3.98 11.56 -8.90
N THR A 98 4.75 10.56 -8.44
CA THR A 98 4.32 9.66 -7.36
C THR A 98 4.22 10.31 -5.99
N THR A 99 4.82 11.49 -5.80
CA THR A 99 4.73 12.28 -4.55
C THR A 99 3.76 13.46 -4.65
N SER A 100 3.39 13.83 -5.88
CA SER A 100 2.63 15.04 -6.23
C SER A 100 1.41 14.64 -7.05
N THR A 101 0.33 14.21 -6.39
CA THR A 101 -1.06 14.35 -6.86
C THR A 101 -2.05 13.65 -5.94
N GLN A 102 -2.64 14.38 -4.99
CA GLN A 102 -4.10 14.60 -4.90
C GLN A 102 -4.37 15.66 -3.83
N ALA A 103 -5.06 16.73 -4.23
CA ALA A 103 -5.41 17.86 -3.39
C ALA A 103 -6.05 17.40 -2.06
N GLY A 104 -5.42 17.75 -0.94
CA GLY A 104 -5.98 17.54 0.40
C GLY A 104 -5.42 16.37 1.20
N VAL A 105 -4.42 15.62 0.70
CA VAL A 105 -3.67 14.65 1.54
C VAL A 105 -2.31 15.26 1.90
N PRO A 106 -2.03 15.53 3.19
CA PRO A 106 -0.75 16.09 3.59
C PRO A 106 0.36 15.06 3.34
N HIS A 107 1.21 15.36 2.36
CA HIS A 107 2.62 14.95 2.27
C HIS A 107 2.83 13.42 2.25
N TRP A 108 2.78 12.83 1.06
CA TRP A 108 3.38 11.50 0.88
C TRP A 108 4.86 11.56 1.28
N SER A 109 5.30 10.52 2.00
CA SER A 109 6.65 10.48 2.56
C SER A 109 7.70 10.68 1.46
N PRO A 110 8.77 11.46 1.69
CA PRO A 110 9.82 11.60 0.70
C PRO A 110 10.42 10.23 0.38
N TRP A 111 10.94 10.08 -0.84
CA TRP A 111 11.74 8.92 -1.22
C TRP A 111 12.96 8.80 -0.31
N ARG A 112 13.20 7.61 0.24
CA ARG A 112 14.30 7.32 1.16
C ARG A 112 15.20 6.26 0.57
N LYS A 113 16.52 6.49 0.65
CA LYS A 113 17.51 5.47 0.29
C LYS A 113 17.46 4.33 1.29
N VAL A 114 17.56 3.11 0.81
CA VAL A 114 17.68 1.92 1.65
C VAL A 114 19.04 1.27 1.44
N VAL A 115 19.59 0.71 2.51
CA VAL A 115 20.83 -0.08 2.45
C VAL A 115 20.42 -1.51 2.14
N GLN A 116 20.94 -2.05 1.05
CA GLN A 116 20.68 -3.43 0.64
C GLN A 116 21.99 -4.06 0.14
N PRO A 117 22.32 -5.29 0.56
CA PRO A 117 23.59 -5.96 0.23
C PRO A 117 23.94 -6.18 -1.26
N ALA A 118 22.97 -6.11 -2.17
CA ALA A 118 23.14 -6.21 -3.62
C ALA A 118 23.48 -4.87 -4.29
N ILE A 119 23.41 -3.75 -3.55
CA ILE A 119 23.96 -2.48 -4.03
C ILE A 119 25.45 -2.68 -4.29
N GLY A 120 25.90 -2.24 -5.47
CA GLY A 120 27.24 -2.45 -5.99
C GLY A 120 27.39 -3.73 -6.81
N GLN A 121 26.38 -4.61 -6.89
CA GLN A 121 26.47 -5.87 -7.63
C GLN A 121 25.92 -5.75 -9.06
N ILE A 122 26.45 -6.57 -9.97
CA ILE A 122 26.00 -6.63 -11.36
C ILE A 122 24.76 -7.53 -11.44
N LEU A 123 23.71 -7.05 -12.12
CA LEU A 123 22.53 -7.86 -12.41
C LEU A 123 22.84 -8.84 -13.56
N ILE A 124 22.75 -10.13 -13.28
CA ILE A 124 23.07 -11.20 -14.25
C ILE A 124 21.84 -11.87 -14.83
N ASN A 125 20.69 -11.79 -14.14
CA ASN A 125 19.43 -12.31 -14.64
C ASN A 125 18.25 -11.53 -14.05
N VAL A 126 17.22 -11.27 -14.87
CA VAL A 126 15.96 -10.67 -14.48
C VAL A 126 14.82 -11.38 -15.18
N GLY A 127 13.73 -11.64 -14.48
CA GLY A 127 12.59 -12.34 -15.07
C GLY A 127 11.32 -12.23 -14.25
N VAL A 128 10.19 -12.47 -14.91
CA VAL A 128 8.88 -12.54 -14.26
C VAL A 128 8.56 -13.99 -13.92
N THR A 129 8.36 -14.28 -12.64
CA THR A 129 8.15 -15.65 -12.16
C THR A 129 6.93 -15.74 -11.25
N ALA A 130 6.32 -16.92 -11.17
CA ALA A 130 5.18 -17.16 -10.29
C ALA A 130 5.64 -17.52 -8.87
N ASN A 131 5.00 -16.94 -7.85
CA ASN A 131 5.14 -17.37 -6.46
C ASN A 131 4.19 -18.56 -6.23
N GLN A 132 4.76 -19.76 -6.21
CA GLN A 132 4.01 -21.01 -6.05
C GLN A 132 3.32 -21.15 -4.68
N ARG A 133 3.68 -20.31 -3.69
CA ARG A 133 3.10 -20.34 -2.34
C ARG A 133 1.85 -19.47 -2.18
N MET A 134 1.50 -18.67 -3.19
CA MET A 134 0.29 -17.85 -3.17
C MET A 134 -0.85 -18.55 -3.91
N ALA A 135 -2.03 -18.61 -3.28
CA ALA A 135 -3.22 -19.18 -3.90
C ALA A 135 -3.66 -18.36 -5.14
N GLN A 136 -4.09 -19.08 -6.18
CA GLN A 136 -4.75 -18.63 -7.42
C GLN A 136 -4.40 -17.21 -7.92
N GLY A 137 -3.43 -17.13 -8.84
CA GLY A 137 -3.29 -16.00 -9.78
C GLY A 137 -2.64 -14.71 -9.25
N GLN A 138 -2.48 -14.53 -7.93
CA GLN A 138 -1.87 -13.35 -7.32
C GLN A 138 -0.40 -13.53 -6.92
N GLY A 139 0.34 -14.40 -7.61
CA GLY A 139 1.71 -14.77 -7.22
C GLY A 139 2.83 -14.17 -8.06
N TRP A 140 2.56 -13.46 -9.16
CA TRP A 140 3.61 -13.03 -10.08
C TRP A 140 4.47 -11.90 -9.51
N GLY A 141 5.75 -11.90 -9.85
CA GLY A 141 6.72 -10.91 -9.38
C GLY A 141 7.96 -10.89 -10.27
N ILE A 142 8.81 -9.89 -10.07
CA ILE A 142 10.08 -9.74 -10.78
C ILE A 142 11.19 -10.29 -9.90
N GLU A 143 11.92 -11.30 -10.38
CA GLU A 143 13.14 -11.80 -9.77
C GLU A 143 14.37 -11.14 -10.38
N LEU A 144 15.33 -10.83 -9.53
CA LEU A 144 16.58 -10.14 -9.82
C LEU A 144 17.72 -10.97 -9.21
N ASN A 145 18.58 -11.53 -10.06
CA ASN A 145 19.74 -12.30 -9.64
C ASN A 145 21.01 -11.50 -9.90
N PHE A 146 21.86 -11.39 -8.89
CA PHE A 146 23.09 -10.62 -8.92
C PHE A 146 24.31 -11.54 -8.97
N ALA A 147 25.41 -11.04 -9.53
CA ALA A 147 26.69 -11.76 -9.65
C ALA A 147 27.27 -12.24 -8.31
N SER A 148 26.89 -11.59 -7.19
CA SER A 148 27.23 -12.02 -5.83
C SER A 148 26.54 -13.31 -5.38
N GLY A 149 25.61 -13.84 -6.16
CA GLY A 149 24.72 -14.94 -5.77
C GLY A 149 23.47 -14.49 -5.00
N GLN A 150 23.31 -13.19 -4.76
CA GLN A 150 22.09 -12.66 -4.15
C GLN A 150 20.91 -12.71 -5.12
N ASN A 151 19.75 -13.09 -4.60
CA ASN A 151 18.49 -13.11 -5.34
C ASN A 151 17.46 -12.28 -4.57
N LEU A 152 16.85 -11.33 -5.27
CA LEU A 152 15.78 -10.48 -4.76
C LEU A 152 14.54 -10.64 -5.64
N ARG A 153 13.39 -10.51 -5.00
CA ARG A 153 12.09 -10.56 -5.66
C ARG A 153 11.25 -9.36 -5.27
N LEU A 154 10.67 -8.73 -6.29
CA LEU A 154 9.62 -7.73 -6.16
C LEU A 154 8.25 -8.42 -6.29
N SER A 155 7.41 -8.31 -5.26
CA SER A 155 6.08 -8.93 -5.22
C SER A 155 5.01 -7.92 -4.82
N TYR A 156 3.78 -8.08 -5.34
CA TYR A 156 2.65 -7.25 -4.89
C TYR A 156 1.97 -7.83 -3.66
N ARG A 157 1.72 -6.98 -2.67
CA ARG A 157 1.02 -7.31 -1.44
C ARG A 157 -0.25 -6.49 -1.32
N ALA A 158 -1.21 -6.82 -2.20
CA ALA A 158 -2.56 -6.24 -2.16
C ALA A 158 -3.22 -6.43 -0.78
N ASP A 159 -2.95 -7.57 -0.15
CA ASP A 159 -3.38 -7.94 1.20
C ASP A 159 -2.83 -7.02 2.30
N LEU A 160 -1.68 -6.38 2.05
CA LEU A 160 -0.99 -5.43 2.92
C LEU A 160 -1.04 -4.02 2.34
N ASP A 161 -2.25 -3.49 2.14
CA ASP A 161 -2.47 -2.12 1.69
C ASP A 161 -1.74 -1.78 0.37
N GLY A 162 -1.67 -2.77 -0.53
CA GLY A 162 -1.08 -2.61 -1.86
C GLY A 162 0.41 -2.32 -1.85
N ASN A 163 1.16 -2.77 -0.84
CA ASN A 163 2.61 -2.59 -0.86
C ASN A 163 3.27 -3.40 -1.98
N ILE A 164 4.40 -2.92 -2.44
CA ILE A 164 5.40 -3.69 -3.16
C ILE A 164 6.37 -4.21 -2.10
N GLU A 165 6.67 -5.50 -2.17
CA GLU A 165 7.59 -6.19 -1.28
C GLU A 165 8.89 -6.52 -2.01
N LEU A 166 10.01 -6.02 -1.50
CA LEU A 166 11.36 -6.46 -1.86
C LEU A 166 11.91 -7.44 -0.80
N ALA A 167 12.05 -8.71 -1.15
CA ALA A 167 12.58 -9.75 -0.26
C ALA A 167 13.34 -10.82 -1.05
N ALA A 168 14.10 -11.70 -0.37
CA ALA A 168 14.60 -12.90 -1.01
C ALA A 168 13.42 -13.82 -1.40
N PRO A 169 13.54 -14.64 -2.47
CA PRO A 169 12.48 -15.57 -2.84
C PRO A 169 12.09 -16.50 -1.69
N GLY A 170 10.79 -16.53 -1.37
CA GLY A 170 10.24 -17.38 -0.32
C GLY A 170 10.25 -16.77 1.10
N GLU A 171 10.88 -15.62 1.30
CA GLU A 171 10.95 -14.90 2.59
C GLU A 171 9.87 -13.81 2.75
N ASN A 172 8.66 -14.07 2.24
CA ASN A 172 7.57 -13.09 2.31
C ASN A 172 7.25 -12.66 3.75
N PHE A 173 7.02 -11.37 3.93
CA PHE A 173 6.59 -10.75 5.17
C PHE A 173 5.22 -11.31 5.57
N ARG A 174 5.18 -11.91 6.75
CA ARG A 174 3.95 -12.41 7.37
C ARG A 174 3.53 -11.48 8.49
N LEU A 175 2.23 -11.23 8.54
CA LEU A 175 1.56 -10.49 9.58
C LEU A 175 0.44 -11.36 10.13
N GLU A 176 0.23 -11.33 11.44
CA GLU A 176 -0.94 -11.99 12.04
C GLU A 176 -2.12 -11.01 12.14
N GLN A 177 -1.82 -9.75 12.46
CA GLN A 177 -2.79 -8.69 12.67
C GLN A 177 -2.18 -7.31 12.42
N ILE A 178 -3.00 -6.38 11.95
CA ILE A 178 -2.69 -4.96 11.83
C ILE A 178 -3.14 -4.25 13.11
N THR A 179 -2.25 -3.51 13.76
CA THR A 179 -2.55 -2.72 14.96
C THR A 179 -2.28 -1.25 14.73
N VAL A 180 -3.25 -0.39 15.04
CA VAL A 180 -3.18 1.06 14.83
C VAL A 180 -3.45 1.78 16.13
N GLN A 181 -2.44 2.47 16.66
CA GLN A 181 -2.52 3.21 17.92
C GLN A 181 -2.69 4.72 17.71
N HIS A 182 -2.21 5.24 16.57
CA HIS A 182 -2.22 6.68 16.29
C HIS A 182 -2.47 6.97 14.80
N PRO A 183 -3.05 8.15 14.47
CA PRO A 183 -3.34 8.53 13.09
C PRO A 183 -2.11 8.81 12.22
N ASP A 184 -0.91 8.91 12.80
CA ASP A 184 0.36 9.18 12.10
C ASP A 184 1.18 7.92 11.75
N GLN A 185 0.60 6.74 11.93
CA GLN A 185 1.20 5.43 11.60
C GLN A 185 0.86 4.99 10.17
N ASP A 186 1.50 3.93 9.66
CA ASP A 186 1.37 3.45 8.27
C ASP A 186 -0.08 3.03 7.87
N PHE A 187 -0.92 2.80 8.88
CA PHE A 187 -2.36 2.53 8.78
C PHE A 187 -3.23 3.54 9.53
N GLY A 188 -2.66 4.68 9.89
CA GLY A 188 -3.29 5.71 10.71
C GLY A 188 -4.59 6.25 10.11
N TRP A 189 -4.79 6.12 8.79
CA TRP A 189 -6.03 6.44 8.09
C TRP A 189 -7.25 5.61 8.56
N LEU A 190 -7.03 4.45 9.19
CA LEU A 190 -8.09 3.66 9.83
C LEU A 190 -8.54 4.30 11.16
N HIS A 191 -7.64 5.01 11.85
CA HIS A 191 -7.89 5.62 13.15
C HIS A 191 -9.02 6.66 13.10
N PRO A 192 -9.91 6.76 14.10
CA PRO A 192 -11.00 7.75 14.11
C PRO A 192 -10.50 9.19 14.03
N ALA A 193 -9.36 9.47 14.67
CA ALA A 193 -8.70 10.78 14.67
C ALA A 193 -7.99 11.15 13.36
N ALA A 194 -7.92 10.26 12.36
CA ALA A 194 -7.35 10.61 11.06
C ALA A 194 -8.07 11.84 10.47
N PRO A 195 -7.36 12.84 9.91
CA PRO A 195 -7.95 14.09 9.42
C PRO A 195 -8.65 13.88 8.06
N LEU A 196 -9.62 12.97 8.05
CA LEU A 196 -10.40 12.58 6.89
C LEU A 196 -11.82 13.08 7.11
N ASN A 197 -12.13 14.28 6.62
CA ASN A 197 -13.45 14.86 6.78
C ASN A 197 -14.49 14.13 5.92
N PHE A 198 -15.73 14.10 6.38
CA PHE A 198 -16.87 13.49 5.69
C PHE A 198 -18.18 14.11 6.16
N ILE A 199 -19.26 13.85 5.42
CA ILE A 199 -20.62 14.30 5.76
C ILE A 199 -21.40 13.14 6.37
N LEU A 200 -22.08 13.38 7.48
CA LEU A 200 -23.05 12.45 8.09
C LEU A 200 -24.20 13.25 8.68
N ASP A 201 -25.43 12.86 8.35
CA ASP A 201 -26.67 13.55 8.76
C ASP A 201 -26.63 15.06 8.45
N ASP A 202 -26.24 15.39 7.21
CA ASP A 202 -26.10 16.75 6.67
C ASP A 202 -25.11 17.66 7.43
N GLN A 203 -24.27 17.07 8.29
CA GLN A 203 -23.22 17.79 9.02
C GLN A 203 -21.85 17.38 8.53
N VAL A 204 -20.91 18.33 8.49
CA VAL A 204 -19.51 18.06 8.17
C VAL A 204 -18.78 17.68 9.44
N TRP A 205 -18.16 16.50 9.42
CA TRP A 205 -17.35 15.97 10.51
C TRP A 205 -15.88 16.11 10.13
N PRO A 206 -15.05 16.83 10.90
CA PRO A 206 -13.61 16.93 10.62
C PRO A 206 -12.89 15.58 10.69
N SER A 207 -13.33 14.69 11.59
CA SER A 207 -12.94 13.28 11.64
C SER A 207 -13.96 12.46 12.45
N ALA A 208 -13.73 11.15 12.58
CA ALA A 208 -14.62 10.25 13.32
C ALA A 208 -14.33 10.21 14.83
N GLN A 209 -13.34 10.96 15.34
CA GLN A 209 -13.05 11.00 16.77
C GLN A 209 -14.19 11.65 17.57
N VAL A 210 -14.42 11.17 18.80
CA VAL A 210 -15.55 11.62 19.65
C VAL A 210 -15.57 13.13 19.84
N ALA A 211 -14.42 13.79 19.97
CA ALA A 211 -14.34 15.24 20.13
C ALA A 211 -14.95 16.03 18.96
N HIS A 212 -14.99 15.44 17.77
CA HIS A 212 -15.58 16.04 16.55
C HIS A 212 -17.05 15.69 16.35
N TRP A 213 -17.64 14.90 17.25
CA TRP A 213 -19.05 14.55 17.15
C TRP A 213 -19.93 15.76 17.50
N PRO A 214 -21.10 15.90 16.85
CA PRO A 214 -22.12 16.86 17.21
C PRO A 214 -22.40 16.85 18.72
N HIS A 215 -22.60 18.03 19.29
CA HIS A 215 -22.78 18.18 20.74
C HIS A 215 -23.92 17.31 21.29
N THR A 216 -25.02 17.19 20.54
CA THR A 216 -26.17 16.34 20.89
C THR A 216 -25.78 14.87 21.04
N LEU A 217 -24.97 14.33 20.12
CA LEU A 217 -24.47 12.96 20.19
C LEU A 217 -23.51 12.75 21.36
N ARG A 218 -22.61 13.72 21.63
CA ARG A 218 -21.72 13.65 22.80
C ARG A 218 -22.50 13.67 24.11
N LYS A 219 -23.55 14.49 24.21
CA LYS A 219 -24.44 14.52 25.38
C LYS A 219 -25.21 13.21 25.54
N ALA A 220 -25.80 12.71 24.46
CA ALA A 220 -26.50 11.43 24.48
C ALA A 220 -25.57 10.31 24.95
N LEU A 221 -24.34 10.23 24.43
CA LEU A 221 -23.35 9.25 24.86
C LEU A 221 -23.04 9.32 26.36
N GLN A 222 -22.96 10.53 26.94
CA GLN A 222 -22.69 10.73 28.37
C GLN A 222 -23.87 10.36 29.27
N SER A 223 -25.10 10.50 28.80
CA SER A 223 -26.31 10.30 29.61
C SER A 223 -27.04 8.98 29.32
N HIS A 224 -26.60 8.18 28.35
CA HIS A 224 -27.28 6.95 27.96
C HIS A 224 -27.06 5.83 28.98
N HIS A 225 -28.06 4.97 29.15
CA HIS A 225 -27.98 3.81 30.04
C HIS A 225 -27.07 2.69 29.49
N GLU A 226 -26.81 2.72 28.17
CA GLU A 226 -25.89 1.81 27.45
C GLU A 226 -24.95 2.62 26.55
N PRO A 227 -23.92 3.28 27.10
CA PRO A 227 -23.04 4.18 26.34
C PRO A 227 -22.24 3.43 25.26
N ASP A 228 -21.80 2.19 25.51
CA ASP A 228 -20.99 1.41 24.57
C ASP A 228 -21.76 1.04 23.29
N SER A 229 -23.06 0.74 23.41
CA SER A 229 -23.94 0.45 22.27
C SER A 229 -24.11 1.69 21.38
N VAL A 230 -24.38 2.84 21.99
CA VAL A 230 -24.51 4.14 21.29
C VAL A 230 -23.20 4.52 20.61
N TYR A 231 -22.08 4.36 21.32
CA TYR A 231 -20.76 4.62 20.79
C TYR A 231 -20.46 3.74 19.57
N ARG A 232 -20.67 2.43 19.69
CA ARG A 232 -20.42 1.47 18.62
C ARG A 232 -21.27 1.78 17.38
N GLN A 233 -22.57 2.02 17.56
CA GLN A 233 -23.48 2.29 16.45
C GLN A 233 -23.14 3.61 15.75
N THR A 234 -22.78 4.64 16.51
CA THR A 234 -22.37 5.94 15.96
C THR A 234 -21.05 5.83 15.22
N MET A 235 -20.06 5.12 15.78
CA MET A 235 -18.79 4.86 15.12
C MET A 235 -18.97 4.07 13.82
N LEU A 236 -19.83 3.04 13.80
CA LEU A 236 -20.17 2.31 12.58
C LEU A 236 -20.67 3.24 11.48
N ARG A 237 -21.66 4.10 11.79
CA ARG A 237 -22.24 5.05 10.83
C ARG A 237 -21.20 6.06 10.33
N ALA A 238 -20.39 6.60 11.24
CA ALA A 238 -19.32 7.54 10.92
C ALA A 238 -18.27 6.91 9.98
N LEU A 239 -17.81 5.70 10.27
CA LEU A 239 -16.83 4.99 9.45
C LEU A 239 -17.40 4.62 8.07
N LEU A 240 -18.64 4.16 7.99
CA LEU A 240 -19.32 3.88 6.71
C LEU A 240 -19.41 5.16 5.86
N ALA A 241 -19.88 6.26 6.43
CA ALA A 241 -19.98 7.54 5.73
C ALA A 241 -18.59 8.02 5.24
N ARG A 242 -17.58 7.95 6.12
CA ARG A 242 -16.19 8.32 5.82
C ARG A 242 -15.64 7.55 4.62
N PHE A 243 -15.73 6.22 4.62
CA PHE A 243 -15.15 5.42 3.54
C PHE A 243 -15.93 5.53 2.24
N ARG A 244 -17.27 5.64 2.26
CA ARG A 244 -18.07 5.88 1.04
C ARG A 244 -17.68 7.16 0.31
N GLN A 245 -17.33 8.20 1.06
CA GLN A 245 -16.93 9.51 0.51
C GLN A 245 -15.44 9.58 0.15
N ARG A 246 -14.66 8.52 0.41
CA ARG A 246 -13.20 8.47 0.19
C ARG A 246 -12.82 7.24 -0.63
N PRO A 247 -12.97 7.29 -1.97
CA PRO A 247 -12.76 6.14 -2.85
C PRO A 247 -11.40 5.44 -2.67
N LEU A 248 -10.30 6.20 -2.54
CA LEU A 248 -8.97 5.60 -2.34
C LEU A 248 -8.87 4.83 -1.03
N HIS A 249 -9.35 5.40 0.09
CA HIS A 249 -9.33 4.72 1.38
C HIS A 249 -10.30 3.55 1.44
N LEU A 250 -11.43 3.63 0.73
CA LEU A 250 -12.34 2.51 0.55
C LEU A 250 -11.62 1.35 -0.14
N LEU A 251 -10.98 1.58 -1.29
CA LEU A 251 -10.25 0.53 -2.00
C LEU A 251 -9.17 -0.12 -1.12
N ARG A 252 -8.41 0.70 -0.39
CA ARG A 252 -7.41 0.25 0.59
C ARG A 252 -8.03 -0.65 1.66
N LEU A 253 -9.14 -0.23 2.28
CA LEU A 253 -9.88 -1.02 3.26
C LEU A 253 -10.36 -2.36 2.69
N LEU A 254 -10.89 -2.35 1.47
CA LEU A 254 -11.41 -3.55 0.83
C LEU A 254 -10.31 -4.55 0.44
N ALA A 255 -9.08 -4.08 0.22
CA ALA A 255 -7.94 -4.91 -0.13
C ALA A 255 -7.35 -5.68 1.07
N LEU A 256 -7.52 -5.17 2.30
CA LEU A 256 -6.99 -5.82 3.51
C LEU A 256 -7.51 -7.25 3.69
N ARG A 257 -6.62 -8.14 4.12
CA ARG A 257 -6.93 -9.56 4.40
C ARG A 257 -6.57 -10.01 5.82
N TYR A 258 -6.01 -9.11 6.63
CA TYR A 258 -5.62 -9.39 8.00
C TYR A 258 -6.64 -8.81 8.99
N PRO A 259 -6.81 -9.43 10.17
CA PRO A 259 -7.45 -8.78 11.30
C PRO A 259 -6.85 -7.39 11.54
N VAL A 260 -7.70 -6.42 11.86
CA VAL A 260 -7.31 -5.05 12.22
C VAL A 260 -7.82 -4.75 13.61
N GLN A 261 -6.95 -4.20 14.45
CA GLN A 261 -7.31 -3.57 15.71
C GLN A 261 -6.87 -2.11 15.68
N VAL A 262 -7.79 -1.22 16.05
CA VAL A 262 -7.57 0.22 16.02
C VAL A 262 -7.95 0.77 17.38
N LYS A 263 -7.07 1.59 17.96
CA LYS A 263 -7.35 2.29 19.20
C LYS A 263 -8.61 3.13 19.08
N ASP A 264 -9.42 3.13 20.13
CA ASP A 264 -10.71 3.83 20.17
C ASP A 264 -11.66 3.40 19.04
N VAL A 265 -11.63 2.12 18.66
CA VAL A 265 -12.59 1.49 17.76
C VAL A 265 -12.99 0.14 18.37
N PRO A 266 -14.30 -0.15 18.51
CA PRO A 266 -14.75 -1.45 18.99
C PRO A 266 -14.20 -2.62 18.18
N ASP A 267 -13.86 -3.72 18.85
CA ASP A 267 -13.30 -4.90 18.21
C ASP A 267 -14.22 -5.45 17.10
N GLY A 268 -13.62 -5.86 15.99
CA GLY A 268 -14.33 -6.37 14.82
C GLY A 268 -15.06 -5.33 13.97
N LEU A 269 -15.18 -4.07 14.43
CA LEU A 269 -15.96 -3.05 13.73
C LEU A 269 -15.36 -2.69 12.36
N ILE A 270 -14.04 -2.67 12.22
CA ILE A 270 -13.39 -2.39 10.93
C ILE A 270 -13.75 -3.46 9.88
N GLN A 271 -13.79 -4.73 10.29
CA GLN A 271 -14.13 -5.87 9.44
C GLN A 271 -15.62 -5.84 9.08
N GLU A 272 -16.48 -5.44 10.02
CA GLU A 272 -17.90 -5.22 9.77
C GLU A 272 -18.12 -4.11 8.73
N VAL A 273 -17.46 -2.95 8.91
CA VAL A 273 -17.48 -1.83 7.97
C VAL A 273 -17.03 -2.27 6.58
N ALA A 274 -15.89 -2.98 6.49
CA ALA A 274 -15.40 -3.51 5.21
C ALA A 274 -16.41 -4.47 4.57
N THR A 275 -17.03 -5.35 5.36
CA THR A 275 -18.02 -6.32 4.87
C THR A 275 -19.28 -5.65 4.35
N ALA A 276 -19.80 -4.65 5.06
CA ALA A 276 -20.94 -3.86 4.61
C ALA A 276 -20.64 -3.13 3.29
N LEU A 277 -19.46 -2.50 3.19
CA LEU A 277 -19.07 -1.75 1.99
C LEU A 277 -18.83 -2.65 0.76
N ARG A 278 -18.31 -3.88 0.94
CA ARG A 278 -18.20 -4.86 -0.17
C ARG A 278 -19.57 -5.22 -0.75
N LYS A 279 -20.58 -5.41 0.11
CA LYS A 279 -21.94 -5.72 -0.32
C LYS A 279 -22.52 -4.57 -1.16
N ASP A 280 -22.32 -3.34 -0.71
CA ASP A 280 -22.77 -2.14 -1.43
C ASP A 280 -22.09 -2.01 -2.81
N SER A 281 -20.77 -2.24 -2.88
CA SER A 281 -20.02 -2.20 -4.15
C SER A 281 -20.49 -3.26 -5.15
N LEU A 282 -20.82 -4.47 -4.68
CA LEU A 282 -21.36 -5.53 -5.54
C LEU A 282 -22.80 -5.22 -5.99
N ALA A 283 -23.62 -4.62 -5.13
CA ALA A 283 -24.99 -4.21 -5.50
C ALA A 283 -25.02 -3.08 -6.53
N GLY A 284 -24.00 -2.20 -6.55
CA GLY A 284 -23.84 -1.15 -7.55
C GLY A 284 -23.36 -1.63 -8.93
N LEU A 285 -22.85 -2.87 -9.05
CA LEU A 285 -22.43 -3.48 -10.32
C LEU A 285 -23.53 -4.28 -11.03
N VAL A 286 -24.67 -4.49 -10.35
CA VAL A 286 -25.83 -5.25 -10.86
C VAL A 286 -26.97 -4.29 -11.30
N ARG A 287 -26.71 -2.99 -11.37
CA ARG A 287 -27.60 -1.96 -11.92
C ARG A 287 -26.96 -1.30 -13.14
#